data_AF-A0A969DL21-F1
#
_entry.id   AF-A0A969DL21-F1
#
_cell.length_a   1.000
_cell.length_b   1.000
_cell.length_c   1.000
_cell.angle_alpha   90.00
_cell.angle_beta   90.00
_cell.angle_gamma   90.00
#
_symmetry.space_group_name_H-M   'P 1'
#
loop_
_entity.id
_entity.type
_entity.pdbx_description
1 polymer ?
#
loop_
_entity_poly.entity_id
_entity_poly.type
_entity_poly.pdbx_seq_one_letter_code
_entity_poly.pdbx_strand_id
1 'polypeptide(L)'
;MTALGSGESAQQATQSILTQYSDSEAAAQLRLRYAHGAAESGNWSGAVQWAQQLLKENPDSDEAPEAGFWAGKWQIRAGQNEAAQASFQQVVKAYPESYYAWRSAVYLGWDVGDFETVRSRQPEVRLPSQRTPLPAGSEALQELYRLGRTAMPGPSGRWNSPIAKIPPSKNSSPTG
;
A
#
# COMPACT_ATOMS: atom_id res chain seq x y z
N MET A 1 21.16 -42.68 2.16
CA MET A 1 20.07 -42.87 1.18
C MET A 1 18.79 -42.19 1.67
N THR A 2 18.75 -40.85 1.74
CA THR A 2 17.61 -40.11 2.36
C THR A 2 17.14 -38.88 1.57
N ALA A 3 17.67 -38.63 0.37
CA ALA A 3 17.31 -37.46 -0.42
C ALA A 3 16.18 -37.69 -1.46
N LEU A 4 15.85 -38.94 -1.78
CA LEU A 4 14.92 -39.25 -2.88
C LEU A 4 13.44 -39.32 -2.46
N GLY A 5 13.13 -39.61 -1.19
CA GLY A 5 11.73 -39.70 -0.71
C GLY A 5 11.12 -38.38 -0.20
N SER A 6 11.96 -37.42 0.19
CA SER A 6 11.51 -36.09 0.64
C SER A 6 11.17 -35.15 -0.52
N GLY A 7 11.86 -35.28 -1.66
CA GLY A 7 11.58 -34.49 -2.86
C GLY A 7 10.24 -34.85 -3.49
N GLU A 8 9.95 -36.14 -3.64
CA GLU A 8 8.72 -36.64 -4.26
C GLU A 8 7.48 -36.32 -3.40
N SER A 9 7.58 -36.45 -2.07
CA SER A 9 6.51 -36.04 -1.15
C SER A 9 6.29 -34.52 -1.13
N ALA A 10 7.34 -33.70 -1.19
CA ALA A 10 7.22 -32.25 -1.27
C ALA A 10 6.59 -31.79 -2.60
N GLN A 11 6.91 -32.47 -3.70
CA GLN A 11 6.30 -32.22 -5.01
C GLN A 11 4.81 -32.56 -5.01
N GLN A 12 4.43 -33.71 -4.45
CA GLN A 12 3.01 -34.09 -4.32
C GLN A 12 2.24 -33.10 -3.43
N ALA A 13 2.81 -32.66 -2.31
CA ALA A 13 2.20 -31.67 -1.44
C ALA A 13 2.00 -30.33 -2.16
N THR A 14 3.03 -29.85 -2.87
CA THR A 14 2.94 -28.61 -3.66
C THR A 14 1.88 -28.73 -4.76
N GLN A 15 1.84 -29.86 -5.46
CA GLN A 15 0.86 -30.10 -6.51
C GLN A 15 -0.56 -30.06 -5.95
N SER A 16 -0.80 -30.67 -4.78
CA SER A 16 -2.10 -30.62 -4.10
C SER A 16 -2.48 -29.18 -3.77
N ILE A 17 -1.56 -28.38 -3.21
CA ILE A 17 -1.83 -26.98 -2.88
C ILE A 17 -2.20 -26.17 -4.13
N LEU A 18 -1.44 -26.33 -5.22
CA LEU A 18 -1.67 -25.57 -6.45
C LEU A 18 -2.88 -26.02 -7.27
N THR A 19 -3.46 -27.19 -6.97
CA THR A 19 -4.61 -27.73 -7.72
C THR A 19 -5.89 -27.81 -6.89
N GLN A 20 -5.83 -28.45 -5.71
CA GLN A 20 -7.01 -28.66 -4.86
C GLN A 20 -7.31 -27.44 -3.99
N TYR A 21 -6.27 -26.73 -3.55
CA TYR A 21 -6.38 -25.55 -2.68
C TYR A 21 -5.89 -24.29 -3.40
N SER A 22 -6.15 -24.21 -4.70
CA SER A 22 -5.49 -23.26 -5.60
C SER A 22 -5.80 -21.79 -5.28
N ASP A 23 -6.90 -21.51 -4.59
CA ASP A 23 -7.35 -20.18 -4.14
C ASP A 23 -6.85 -19.81 -2.73
N SER A 24 -6.18 -20.72 -2.03
CA SER A 24 -5.66 -20.49 -0.67
C SER A 24 -4.43 -19.57 -0.61
N GLU A 25 -4.22 -18.95 0.55
CA GLU A 25 -3.02 -18.14 0.84
C GLU A 25 -1.72 -18.94 0.65
N ALA A 26 -1.73 -20.21 1.05
CA ALA A 26 -0.58 -21.10 0.86
C ALA A 26 -0.23 -21.28 -0.63
N ALA A 27 -1.26 -21.34 -1.49
CA ALA A 27 -1.06 -21.41 -2.93
C ALA A 27 -0.52 -20.09 -3.50
N ALA A 28 -1.00 -18.95 -3.01
CA ALA A 28 -0.46 -17.63 -3.37
C ALA A 28 1.03 -17.51 -3.00
N GLN A 29 1.41 -17.86 -1.77
CA GLN A 29 2.80 -17.86 -1.32
C GLN A 29 3.72 -18.75 -2.17
N LEU A 30 3.23 -19.94 -2.55
CA LEU A 30 3.98 -20.83 -3.44
C LEU A 30 4.14 -20.24 -4.84
N ARG A 31 3.09 -19.65 -5.41
CA ARG A 31 3.17 -18.98 -6.72
C ARG A 31 4.16 -17.81 -6.68
N LEU A 32 4.13 -16.99 -5.65
CA LEU A 32 5.08 -15.87 -5.50
C LEU A 32 6.51 -16.40 -5.38
N ARG A 33 6.74 -17.44 -4.57
CA ARG A 33 8.05 -18.09 -4.45
C ARG A 33 8.57 -18.62 -5.79
N TYR A 34 7.71 -19.29 -6.57
CA TYR A 34 8.08 -19.81 -7.88
C TYR A 34 8.33 -18.69 -8.89
N ALA A 35 7.58 -17.59 -8.81
CA ALA A 35 7.83 -16.41 -9.61
C ALA A 35 9.24 -15.84 -9.35
N HIS A 36 9.61 -15.68 -8.07
CA HIS A 36 10.95 -15.24 -7.70
C HIS A 36 12.05 -16.20 -8.14
N GLY A 37 11.88 -17.51 -7.94
CA GLY A 37 12.87 -18.50 -8.39
C GLY A 37 13.06 -18.49 -9.92
N ALA A 38 11.98 -18.32 -10.68
CA ALA A 38 12.07 -18.13 -12.13
C ALA A 38 12.84 -16.85 -12.50
N ALA A 39 12.60 -15.75 -11.79
CA ALA A 39 13.32 -14.51 -12.00
C ALA A 39 14.81 -14.61 -11.66
N GLU A 40 15.17 -15.29 -10.57
CA GLU A 40 16.56 -15.51 -10.15
C GLU A 40 17.36 -16.31 -11.18
N SER A 41 16.70 -17.23 -11.89
CA SER A 41 17.30 -17.99 -13.00
C SER A 41 17.32 -17.23 -14.33
N GLY A 42 16.87 -15.96 -14.36
CA GLY A 42 16.79 -15.13 -15.56
C GLY A 42 15.59 -15.46 -16.47
N ASN A 43 14.71 -16.37 -16.04
CA ASN A 43 13.48 -16.69 -16.76
C ASN A 43 12.38 -15.67 -16.45
N TRP A 44 12.50 -14.48 -17.03
CA TRP A 44 11.55 -13.37 -16.81
C TRP A 44 10.13 -13.72 -17.22
N SER A 45 9.94 -14.44 -18.34
CA SER A 45 8.61 -14.83 -18.81
C SER A 45 7.95 -15.81 -17.85
N GLY A 46 8.68 -16.82 -17.36
CA GLY A 46 8.18 -17.75 -16.34
C GLY A 46 7.84 -17.05 -15.02
N ALA A 47 8.64 -16.07 -14.60
CA ALA A 47 8.37 -15.28 -13.42
C ALA A 47 7.04 -14.49 -13.53
N VAL A 48 6.85 -13.82 -14.68
CA VAL A 48 5.62 -13.08 -14.97
C VAL A 48 4.41 -14.03 -15.04
N GLN A 49 4.56 -15.22 -15.62
CA GLN A 49 3.47 -16.21 -15.68
C GLN A 49 2.99 -16.63 -14.28
N TRP A 50 3.92 -16.93 -13.37
CA TRP A 50 3.55 -17.28 -11.99
C TRP A 50 2.87 -16.12 -11.25
N ALA A 51 3.38 -14.90 -11.39
CA ALA A 51 2.76 -13.73 -10.78
C ALA A 51 1.36 -13.44 -11.36
N GLN A 52 1.17 -13.57 -12.66
CA GLN A 52 -0.15 -13.42 -13.29
C GLN A 52 -1.13 -14.50 -12.84
N GLN A 53 -0.66 -15.73 -12.64
CA GLN A 53 -1.51 -16.78 -12.09
C GLN A 53 -1.92 -16.46 -10.65
N LEU A 54 -1.02 -15.92 -9.83
CA LEU A 54 -1.36 -15.48 -8.47
C LEU A 54 -2.43 -14.37 -8.51
N LEU A 55 -2.23 -13.33 -9.32
CA LEU A 55 -3.21 -12.25 -9.48
C LEU A 55 -4.59 -12.71 -9.96
N LYS A 56 -4.63 -13.83 -10.70
CA LYS A 56 -5.87 -14.39 -11.24
C LYS A 56 -6.57 -15.32 -10.25
N GLU A 57 -5.83 -16.22 -9.62
CA GLU A 57 -6.38 -17.29 -8.78
C GLU A 57 -6.45 -16.88 -7.29
N ASN A 58 -5.67 -15.89 -6.87
CA ASN A 58 -5.61 -15.37 -5.50
C ASN A 58 -5.62 -13.83 -5.49
N PRO A 59 -6.60 -13.15 -6.11
CA PRO A 59 -6.62 -11.70 -6.20
C PRO A 59 -6.67 -11.00 -4.84
N ASP A 60 -7.20 -11.66 -3.80
CA ASP A 60 -7.41 -11.09 -2.46
C ASP A 60 -6.29 -11.46 -1.47
N SER A 61 -5.24 -12.16 -1.91
CA SER A 61 -4.11 -12.57 -1.05
C SER A 61 -3.21 -11.39 -0.69
N ASP A 62 -2.50 -11.49 0.44
CA ASP A 62 -1.54 -10.45 0.87
C ASP A 62 -0.35 -10.35 -0.12
N GLU A 63 -0.04 -11.44 -0.84
CA GLU A 63 1.01 -11.49 -1.87
C GLU A 63 0.58 -10.92 -3.23
N ALA A 64 -0.71 -10.75 -3.50
CA ALA A 64 -1.21 -10.27 -4.78
C ALA A 64 -0.64 -8.91 -5.22
N PRO A 65 -0.65 -7.86 -4.38
CA PRO A 65 -0.04 -6.58 -4.74
C PRO A 65 1.47 -6.69 -5.02
N GLU A 66 2.17 -7.56 -4.28
CA GLU A 66 3.61 -7.81 -4.50
C GLU A 66 3.86 -8.45 -5.87
N ALA A 67 3.12 -9.51 -6.17
CA ALA A 67 3.24 -10.25 -7.41
C ALA A 67 3.02 -9.36 -8.64
N GLY A 68 1.99 -8.50 -8.62
CA GLY A 68 1.72 -7.59 -9.71
C GLY A 68 2.81 -6.54 -9.92
N PHE A 69 3.39 -6.01 -8.83
CA PHE A 69 4.51 -5.07 -8.94
C PHE A 69 5.76 -5.75 -9.53
N TRP A 70 6.08 -6.96 -9.06
CA TRP A 70 7.22 -7.70 -9.59
C TRP A 70 7.02 -8.16 -11.03
N ALA A 71 5.79 -8.49 -11.44
CA ALA A 71 5.48 -8.76 -12.85
C ALA A 71 5.88 -7.58 -13.73
N GLY A 72 5.53 -6.35 -13.36
CA GLY A 72 5.97 -5.14 -14.07
C GLY A 72 7.48 -4.98 -14.11
N LYS A 73 8.16 -5.23 -12.98
CA LYS A 73 9.63 -5.19 -12.89
C LYS A 73 10.31 -6.21 -13.80
N TRP A 74 9.80 -7.44 -13.88
CA TRP A 74 10.36 -8.48 -14.73
C TRP A 74 10.04 -8.25 -16.20
N GLN A 75 8.87 -7.69 -16.53
CA GLN A 75 8.55 -7.24 -17.88
C GLN A 75 9.52 -6.17 -18.38
N ILE A 76 9.91 -5.19 -17.53
CA ILE A 76 10.99 -4.25 -17.87
C ILE A 76 12.31 -5.00 -18.16
N ARG A 77 12.69 -5.97 -17.33
CA ARG A 77 13.90 -6.79 -17.56
C ARG A 77 13.83 -7.59 -18.85
N ALA A 78 12.64 -7.98 -19.27
CA ALA A 78 12.36 -8.67 -20.52
C ALA A 78 12.22 -7.73 -21.73
N GLY A 79 12.35 -6.40 -21.57
CA GLY A 79 12.18 -5.41 -22.64
C GLY A 79 10.73 -5.10 -23.01
N GLN A 80 9.76 -5.54 -22.19
CA GLN A 80 8.32 -5.40 -22.44
C GLN A 80 7.76 -4.19 -21.67
N ASN A 81 8.17 -2.99 -22.05
CA ASN A 81 7.88 -1.78 -21.29
C ASN A 81 6.38 -1.43 -21.26
N GLU A 82 5.66 -1.65 -22.36
CA GLU A 82 4.21 -1.40 -22.45
C GLU A 82 3.44 -2.35 -21.52
N ALA A 83 3.83 -3.63 -21.50
CA ALA A 83 3.24 -4.61 -20.60
C ALA A 83 3.53 -4.26 -19.14
N ALA A 84 4.76 -3.80 -18.83
CA ALA A 84 5.13 -3.35 -17.50
C ALA A 84 4.25 -2.19 -17.01
N GLN A 85 3.99 -1.20 -17.85
CA GLN A 85 3.09 -0.10 -17.50
C GLN A 85 1.69 -0.61 -17.19
N ALA A 86 1.15 -1.53 -17.98
CA ALA A 86 -0.16 -2.13 -17.72
C ALA A 86 -0.19 -2.87 -16.37
N SER A 87 0.85 -3.65 -16.04
CA SER A 87 0.95 -4.33 -14.75
C SER A 87 1.01 -3.35 -13.56
N PHE A 88 1.80 -2.27 -13.66
CA PHE A 88 1.82 -1.26 -12.61
C PHE A 88 0.48 -0.54 -12.44
N GLN A 89 -0.21 -0.21 -13.54
CA GLN A 89 -1.55 0.38 -13.50
C GLN A 89 -2.56 -0.56 -12.84
N GLN A 90 -2.49 -1.85 -13.13
CA GLN A 90 -3.33 -2.85 -12.51
C GLN A 90 -3.13 -2.88 -10.99
N VAL A 91 -1.89 -2.87 -10.50
CA VAL A 91 -1.60 -2.86 -9.06
C VAL A 91 -2.18 -1.63 -8.39
N VAL A 92 -1.98 -0.44 -8.97
CA VAL A 92 -2.53 0.81 -8.42
C VAL A 92 -4.05 0.78 -8.37
N LYS A 93 -4.70 0.21 -9.40
CA LYS A 93 -6.16 0.13 -9.49
C LYS A 93 -6.76 -0.89 -8.52
N ALA A 94 -6.15 -2.08 -8.42
CA ALA A 94 -6.68 -3.19 -7.64
C ALA A 94 -6.31 -3.10 -6.15
N TYR A 95 -5.13 -2.55 -5.83
CA TYR A 95 -4.57 -2.54 -4.48
C TYR A 95 -4.12 -1.13 -4.04
N PRO A 96 -4.98 -0.10 -4.13
CA PRO A 96 -4.58 1.31 -4.01
C PRO A 96 -3.91 1.68 -2.67
N GLU A 97 -4.22 0.96 -1.59
CA GLU A 97 -3.67 1.20 -0.25
C GLU A 97 -2.36 0.44 0.02
N SER A 98 -1.95 -0.45 -0.90
CA SER A 98 -0.77 -1.28 -0.71
C SER A 98 0.53 -0.50 -0.91
N TYR A 99 1.57 -0.93 -0.20
CA TYR A 99 2.95 -0.48 -0.43
C TYR A 99 3.36 -0.59 -1.91
N TYR A 100 2.90 -1.65 -2.58
CA TYR A 100 3.22 -1.92 -3.99
C TYR A 100 2.45 -1.05 -4.97
N ALA A 101 1.27 -0.53 -4.63
CA ALA A 101 0.62 0.50 -5.43
C ALA A 101 1.41 1.80 -5.42
N TRP A 102 1.89 2.26 -4.26
CA TRP A 102 2.77 3.44 -4.20
C TRP A 102 4.03 3.23 -5.06
N ARG A 103 4.71 2.09 -4.92
CA ARG A 103 5.89 1.79 -5.77
C ARG A 103 5.55 1.72 -7.25
N SER A 104 4.42 1.11 -7.61
CA SER A 104 3.97 1.02 -9.01
C SER A 104 3.72 2.40 -9.60
N ALA A 105 3.08 3.30 -8.84
CA ALA A 105 2.88 4.69 -9.23
C ALA A 105 4.20 5.44 -9.47
N VAL A 106 5.24 5.15 -8.67
CA VAL A 106 6.61 5.68 -8.93
C VAL A 106 7.13 5.19 -10.28
N TYR A 107 6.99 3.91 -10.64
CA TYR A 107 7.40 3.40 -11.96
C TYR A 107 6.57 3.98 -13.12
N LEU A 108 5.33 4.37 -12.87
CA LEU A 108 4.48 5.07 -13.83
C LEU A 108 4.83 6.56 -13.96
N GLY A 109 5.75 7.07 -13.15
CA GLY A 109 6.13 8.49 -13.14
C GLY A 109 5.06 9.41 -12.55
N TRP A 110 4.16 8.89 -11.72
CA TRP A 110 3.14 9.69 -11.07
C TRP A 110 3.73 10.51 -9.94
N ASP A 111 3.17 11.70 -9.71
CA ASP A 111 3.60 12.61 -8.66
C ASP A 111 3.04 12.19 -7.28
N VAL A 112 3.46 11.02 -6.80
CA VAL A 112 3.10 10.49 -5.47
C VAL A 112 3.94 11.06 -4.33
N GLY A 113 4.96 11.84 -4.66
CA GLY A 113 5.87 12.47 -3.71
C GLY A 113 6.83 11.50 -3.03
N ASP A 114 7.70 12.09 -2.21
CA ASP A 114 8.72 11.45 -1.37
C ASP A 114 8.88 12.25 -0.05
N PHE A 115 9.87 11.89 0.77
CA PHE A 115 10.10 12.55 2.06
C PHE A 115 10.45 14.05 1.97
N GLU A 116 10.95 14.52 0.82
CA GLU A 116 11.35 15.92 0.60
C GLU A 116 10.19 16.72 0.01
N THR A 117 9.56 16.20 -1.03
CA THR A 117 8.50 16.85 -1.79
C THR A 117 7.20 16.95 -1.00
N VAL A 118 6.80 15.90 -0.26
CA VAL A 118 5.52 15.89 0.48
C VAL A 118 5.50 16.95 1.59
N ARG A 119 6.62 17.18 2.28
CA ARG A 119 6.70 18.18 3.36
C ARG A 119 6.43 19.61 2.87
N SER A 120 6.78 19.90 1.62
CA SER A 120 6.59 21.22 1.01
C SER A 120 5.23 21.41 0.37
N ARG A 121 4.47 20.32 0.13
CA ARG A 121 3.13 20.40 -0.45
C ARG A 121 2.16 21.06 0.53
N GLN A 122 1.51 22.13 0.08
CA GLN A 122 0.44 22.82 0.78
C GLN A 122 -0.89 22.51 0.07
N PRO A 123 -1.56 21.39 0.37
CA PRO A 123 -2.88 21.15 -0.18
C PRO A 123 -3.84 22.24 0.31
N GLU A 124 -4.78 22.66 -0.54
CA GLU A 124 -5.88 23.52 -0.07
C GLU A 124 -6.72 22.78 0.96
N VAL A 125 -6.48 23.05 2.25
CA VAL A 125 -7.28 22.49 3.33
C VAL A 125 -8.55 23.33 3.46
N ARG A 126 -9.63 22.88 2.83
CA ARG A 126 -10.97 23.43 3.05
C ARG A 126 -11.55 22.83 4.32
N LEU A 127 -11.33 23.50 5.45
CA LEU A 127 -11.98 23.14 6.69
C LEU A 127 -13.48 23.45 6.57
N PRO A 128 -14.39 22.49 6.83
CA PRO A 128 -15.81 22.79 6.83
C PRO A 128 -16.11 23.82 7.92
N SER A 129 -17.00 24.76 7.63
CA SER A 129 -17.39 25.83 8.56
C SER A 129 -18.03 25.30 9.85
N GLN A 130 -18.53 24.07 9.83
CA GLN A 130 -19.09 23.36 10.98
C GLN A 130 -18.61 21.89 10.97
N ARG A 131 -18.26 21.38 12.16
CA ARG A 131 -17.92 19.97 12.34
C ARG A 131 -19.22 19.16 12.43
N THR A 132 -19.34 18.10 11.64
CA THR A 132 -20.42 17.12 11.81
C THR A 132 -20.29 16.44 13.18
N PRO A 133 -21.39 16.21 13.91
CA PRO A 133 -21.32 15.48 15.17
C PRO A 133 -20.72 14.09 14.96
N LEU A 134 -19.97 13.60 15.95
CA LEU A 134 -19.39 12.26 15.91
C LEU A 134 -20.51 11.21 15.79
N PRO A 135 -20.35 10.17 14.97
CA PRO A 135 -21.38 9.14 14.77
C PRO A 135 -21.65 8.30 16.03
N ALA A 136 -20.75 8.37 17.02
CA ALA A 136 -20.87 7.70 18.30
C ALA A 136 -20.27 8.55 19.43
N GLY A 137 -20.68 8.28 20.67
CA GLY A 137 -20.23 8.99 21.87
C GLY A 137 -21.37 9.67 22.63
N SER A 138 -21.10 10.09 23.85
CA SER A 138 -22.09 10.82 24.67
C SER A 138 -22.44 12.17 24.05
N GLU A 139 -23.64 12.67 24.31
CA GLU A 139 -24.07 14.01 23.85
C GLU A 139 -23.07 15.10 24.26
N ALA A 140 -22.54 15.02 25.48
CA ALA A 140 -21.51 15.94 25.97
C ALA A 140 -20.23 15.89 25.11
N LEU A 141 -19.80 14.70 24.68
CA LEU A 141 -18.63 14.54 23.81
C LEU A 141 -18.92 15.09 22.40
N GLN A 142 -20.10 14.81 21.85
CA GLN A 142 -20.52 15.35 20.56
C GLN A 142 -20.57 16.89 20.58
N GLU A 143 -21.08 17.47 21.67
CA GLU A 143 -21.15 18.91 21.86
C GLU A 143 -19.75 19.54 21.98
N LEU A 144 -18.85 18.94 22.77
CA LEU A 144 -17.46 19.39 22.87
C LEU A 144 -16.73 19.32 21.53
N TYR A 145 -16.94 18.24 20.76
CA TYR A 145 -16.37 18.08 19.42
C TYR A 145 -16.83 19.17 18.46
N ARG A 146 -18.14 19.46 18.46
CA ARG A 146 -18.78 20.52 17.65
C ARG A 146 -18.25 21.90 17.99
N LEU A 147 -18.07 22.18 19.29
CA LEU A 147 -17.53 23.43 19.80
C LEU A 147 -16.02 23.60 19.59
N GLY A 148 -15.33 22.62 19.01
CA GLY A 148 -13.88 22.70 18.79
C GLY A 148 -13.04 22.48 20.05
N ARG A 149 -13.65 22.06 21.16
CA ARG A 149 -13.00 21.88 22.46
C ARG A 149 -12.54 20.44 22.61
N THR A 150 -11.31 20.15 22.21
CA THR A 150 -10.74 18.79 22.24
C THR A 150 -10.10 18.39 23.57
N ALA A 151 -10.06 19.29 24.55
CA ALA A 151 -9.52 19.00 25.88
C ALA A 151 -10.63 18.56 26.84
N MET A 152 -10.61 17.28 27.24
CA MET A 152 -11.37 16.81 28.40
C MET A 152 -10.69 17.35 29.67
N PRO A 153 -11.42 17.94 30.63
CA PRO A 153 -10.84 18.33 31.90
C PRO A 153 -10.32 17.09 32.63
N GLY A 154 -9.09 17.15 33.15
CA GLY A 154 -8.58 16.14 34.08
C GLY A 154 -9.39 16.14 35.38
N PRO A 155 -9.21 15.14 36.27
CA PRO A 155 -9.99 14.97 37.50
C PRO A 155 -9.92 16.16 38.48
N SER A 156 -9.00 17.11 38.27
CA SER A 156 -8.82 18.33 39.06
C SER A 156 -9.38 19.61 38.43
N GLY A 157 -10.08 19.52 37.29
CA GLY A 157 -10.78 20.66 36.67
C GLY A 157 -9.88 21.78 36.12
N ARG A 158 -8.57 21.56 35.99
CA ARG A 158 -7.61 22.56 35.47
C ARG A 158 -7.39 22.39 33.97
N TRP A 159 -7.54 23.49 33.22
CA TRP A 159 -7.31 23.57 31.77
C TRP A 159 -5.82 23.80 31.49
N ASN A 160 -5.17 22.90 30.74
CA ASN A 160 -3.87 23.17 30.11
C ASN A 160 -4.01 23.05 28.59
N SER A 161 -3.91 24.17 27.87
CA SER A 161 -3.98 24.25 26.41
C SER A 161 -2.56 24.27 25.81
N PRO A 162 -2.16 23.34 24.93
CA PRO A 162 -0.86 23.41 24.23
C PRO A 162 -0.88 24.21 22.91
N ILE A 163 -2.03 24.70 22.42
CA ILE A 163 -2.15 25.18 21.02
C ILE A 163 -2.23 26.72 20.90
N ALA A 164 -1.43 27.45 21.67
CA ALA A 164 -1.36 28.91 21.53
C ALA A 164 0.09 29.41 21.60
N LYS A 165 0.81 29.29 20.48
CA LYS A 165 1.85 30.25 20.04
C LYS A 165 2.41 29.86 18.67
N ILE A 166 1.79 30.37 17.61
CA ILE A 166 2.48 30.65 16.35
C ILE A 166 2.55 32.18 16.27
N PRO A 167 3.73 32.81 16.36
CA PRO A 167 3.85 34.26 16.21
C PRO A 167 3.63 34.68 14.73
N PRO A 168 3.09 35.89 14.47
CA PRO A 168 2.83 36.34 13.11
C PRO A 168 4.14 36.62 12.34
N SER A 169 4.21 36.18 11.08
CA SER A 169 5.29 36.56 10.15
C SER A 169 5.13 38.04 9.78
N LYS A 170 6.09 38.88 10.17
CA LYS A 170 6.23 40.23 9.61
C LYS A 170 6.88 40.12 8.24
N ASN A 171 6.10 40.31 7.17
CA ASN A 171 6.68 40.65 5.87
C ASN A 171 6.92 42.17 5.83
N SER A 172 8.20 42.53 5.86
CA SER A 172 8.70 43.88 5.61
C SER A 172 8.79 44.10 4.10
N SER A 173 8.23 45.19 3.61
CA SER A 173 8.73 45.87 2.41
C SER A 173 8.53 47.36 2.64
N PRO A 174 9.59 48.16 2.45
CA PRO A 174 9.42 49.29 1.56
C PRO A 174 10.63 49.49 0.65
N THR A 175 10.38 49.61 -0.65
CA THR A 175 11.21 50.40 -1.57
C THR A 175 10.37 51.58 -2.01
N GLY A 176 10.85 52.77 -1.70
CA GLY A 176 10.24 54.07 -1.97
C GLY A 176 11.05 55.14 -1.27
#